data_AF-A0A9E6VTN7-F1
#
_entry.id   AF-A0A9E6VTN7-F1
#
_cell.length_a   1.000
_cell.length_b   1.000
_cell.length_c   1.000
_cell.angle_alpha   90.00
_cell.angle_beta   90.00
_cell.angle_gamma   90.00
#
_symmetry.space_group_name_H-M   'P 1'
#
loop_
_entity.id
_entity.type
_entity.pdbx_description
1 polymer ?
#
loop_
_entity_poly.entity_id
_entity_poly.type
_entity_poly.pdbx_seq_one_letter_code
_entity_poly.pdbx_strand_id
1 'polypeptide(L)'
;MAAIVHFRSLFFEPAHPARTRKHISDPSAGSSAKRINMYLRWMVRRDKRGVDFGLWKSISPALLCCPLDVHSGRVARRLGLLERKQDDARAVKELTGKLALLDPLDPVKYDFALFGLGIFEKF
;
A
#
# COMPACT_ATOMS: atom_id res chain seq x y z
N MET A 1 -3.93 -6.74 3.83
CA MET A 1 -4.16 -7.37 2.51
C MET A 1 -5.44 -8.22 2.44
N ALA A 2 -5.80 -9.04 3.45
CA ALA A 2 -7.01 -9.87 3.39
C ALA A 2 -8.31 -9.07 3.15
N ALA A 3 -8.44 -7.89 3.76
CA ALA A 3 -9.58 -7.00 3.55
C ALA A 3 -9.76 -6.57 2.08
N ILE A 4 -8.67 -6.38 1.32
CA ILE A 4 -8.73 -6.04 -0.11
C ILE A 4 -9.19 -7.24 -0.94
N VAL A 5 -8.75 -8.45 -0.58
CA VAL A 5 -9.22 -9.69 -1.22
C VAL A 5 -10.72 -9.87 -0.98
N HIS A 6 -11.17 -9.64 0.26
CA HIS A 6 -12.59 -9.72 0.61
C HIS A 6 -13.42 -8.64 -0.11
N PHE A 7 -12.96 -7.39 -0.12
CA PHE A 7 -13.58 -6.31 -0.90
C PHE A 7 -13.73 -6.67 -2.37
N ARG A 8 -12.66 -7.21 -2.98
CA ARG A 8 -12.69 -7.64 -4.39
C ARG A 8 -13.76 -8.73 -4.61
N SER A 9 -13.88 -9.69 -3.69
CA SER A 9 -14.89 -10.75 -3.77
C SER A 9 -16.30 -10.17 -3.75
N LEU A 10 -16.59 -9.24 -2.83
CA LEU A 10 -17.90 -8.58 -2.73
C LEU A 10 -18.19 -7.69 -3.94
N PHE A 11 -17.21 -6.91 -4.39
CA PHE A 11 -17.35 -5.99 -5.51
C PHE A 11 -17.73 -6.71 -6.82
N PHE A 12 -17.26 -7.94 -6.99
CA PHE A 12 -17.53 -8.77 -8.16
C PHE A 12 -18.56 -9.88 -7.91
N GLU A 13 -19.33 -9.81 -6.83
CA GLU A 13 -20.42 -10.73 -6.56
C GLU A 13 -21.56 -10.64 -7.61
N PRO A 14 -22.02 -9.43 -8.02
CA PRO A 14 -23.03 -9.32 -9.07
C PRO A 14 -22.50 -9.77 -10.44
N ALA A 15 -23.38 -10.17 -11.36
CA ALA A 15 -23.01 -10.54 -12.72
C ALA A 15 -22.29 -9.37 -13.44
N HIS A 16 -21.13 -9.64 -14.03
CA HIS A 16 -20.30 -8.62 -14.68
C HIS A 16 -19.44 -9.22 -15.81
N PRO A 17 -19.05 -8.41 -16.81
CA PRO A 17 -18.11 -8.86 -17.84
C PRO A 17 -16.72 -9.18 -17.26
N ALA A 18 -16.11 -10.30 -17.67
CA ALA A 18 -14.81 -10.76 -17.17
C ALA A 18 -13.70 -9.70 -17.28
N ARG A 19 -13.71 -8.89 -18.35
CA ARG A 19 -12.75 -7.79 -18.57
C ARG A 19 -12.71 -6.77 -17.43
N THR A 20 -13.78 -6.67 -16.63
CA THR A 20 -13.91 -5.70 -15.53
C THR A 20 -13.02 -6.05 -14.34
N ARG A 21 -12.69 -7.34 -14.16
CA ARG A 21 -11.90 -7.85 -13.02
C ARG A 21 -10.48 -7.30 -12.95
N LYS A 22 -9.95 -6.73 -14.05
CA LYS A 22 -8.61 -6.13 -14.10
C LYS A 22 -8.51 -4.78 -13.38
N HIS A 23 -9.64 -4.13 -13.09
CA HIS A 23 -9.66 -2.77 -12.54
C HIS A 23 -9.45 -2.70 -11.02
N ILE A 24 -9.75 -3.79 -10.31
CA ILE A 24 -9.39 -3.96 -8.90
C ILE A 24 -8.24 -4.96 -8.86
N SER A 25 -7.19 -4.66 -8.10
CA SER A 25 -6.06 -5.57 -7.94
C SER A 25 -6.43 -6.78 -7.07
N ASP A 26 -5.76 -7.91 -7.31
CA ASP A 26 -5.94 -9.14 -6.53
C ASP A 26 -4.67 -9.50 -5.76
N PRO A 27 -4.58 -9.19 -4.45
CA PRO A 27 -3.44 -9.60 -3.63
C PRO A 27 -3.26 -11.12 -3.54
N SER A 28 -4.33 -11.91 -3.67
CA SER A 28 -4.25 -13.37 -3.60
C SER A 28 -3.52 -13.95 -4.82
N ALA A 29 -3.62 -13.27 -5.97
CA ALA A 29 -2.88 -13.57 -7.19
C ALA A 29 -1.49 -12.87 -7.26
N GLY A 30 -0.98 -12.34 -6.14
CA GLY A 30 0.35 -11.75 -6.05
C GLY A 30 0.45 -10.27 -6.45
N SER A 31 -0.66 -9.55 -6.63
CA SER A 31 -0.57 -8.10 -6.86
C SER A 31 -0.12 -7.36 -5.60
N SER A 32 0.78 -6.37 -5.71
CA SER A 32 1.07 -5.42 -4.61
C SER A 32 -0.15 -4.56 -4.22
N ALA A 33 -1.18 -4.51 -5.07
CA ALA A 33 -2.39 -3.73 -4.86
C ALA A 33 -2.13 -2.24 -4.56
N LYS A 34 -1.06 -1.69 -5.13
CA LYS A 34 -0.61 -0.29 -4.94
C LYS A 34 -1.76 0.72 -4.95
N ARG A 35 -2.60 0.67 -5.99
CA ARG A 35 -3.66 1.68 -6.22
C ARG A 35 -4.66 1.75 -5.08
N ILE A 36 -5.14 0.60 -4.62
CA ILE A 36 -6.11 0.55 -3.52
C ILE A 36 -5.43 0.87 -2.18
N ASN A 37 -4.19 0.44 -1.97
CA ASN A 37 -3.42 0.85 -0.78
C ASN A 37 -3.25 2.38 -0.72
N MET A 38 -2.95 3.01 -1.85
CA MET A 38 -2.78 4.47 -1.93
C MET A 38 -4.11 5.21 -1.68
N TYR A 39 -5.20 4.72 -2.26
CA TYR A 39 -6.52 5.25 -2.00
C TYR A 39 -6.88 5.15 -0.51
N LEU A 40 -6.68 3.98 0.10
CA LEU A 40 -6.90 3.79 1.54
C LEU A 40 -6.03 4.72 2.39
N ARG A 41 -4.76 4.91 2.02
CA ARG A 41 -3.85 5.86 2.67
C ARG A 41 -4.47 7.27 2.70
N TRP A 42 -4.92 7.78 1.56
CA TRP A 42 -5.55 9.10 1.47
C TRP A 42 -6.85 9.20 2.25
N MET A 43 -7.70 8.17 2.22
CA MET A 43 -9.01 8.23 2.87
C MET A 43 -8.92 8.11 4.39
N VAL A 44 -7.99 7.31 4.90
CA VAL A 44 -7.89 6.95 6.32
C VAL A 44 -6.90 7.84 7.08
N ARG A 45 -5.72 8.11 6.53
CA ARG A 45 -4.72 8.96 7.20
C ARG A 45 -5.09 10.42 7.06
N ARG A 46 -4.64 11.22 8.01
CA ARG A 46 -4.74 12.68 7.98
C ARG A 46 -3.36 13.27 8.26
N ASP A 47 -2.85 14.07 7.33
CA ASP A 47 -1.61 14.80 7.51
C ASP A 47 -1.84 16.31 7.65
N LYS A 48 -0.78 17.05 7.99
CA LYS A 48 -0.81 18.51 8.20
C LYS A 48 -0.71 19.32 6.91
N ARG A 49 -0.41 18.69 5.77
CA ARG A 49 -0.15 19.29 4.46
C ARG A 49 -1.29 19.09 3.46
N GLY A 50 -2.32 18.32 3.83
CA GLY A 50 -3.52 18.09 3.03
C GLY A 50 -3.37 17.05 1.91
N VAL A 51 -2.35 16.19 1.96
CA VAL A 51 -2.18 15.12 0.95
C VAL A 51 -3.12 13.94 1.26
N ASP A 52 -3.19 13.53 2.52
CA ASP A 52 -4.10 12.52 3.03
C ASP A 52 -5.34 13.21 3.64
N PHE A 53 -6.53 12.92 3.09
CA PHE A 53 -7.79 13.60 3.39
C PHE A 53 -8.35 13.28 4.78
N GLY A 54 -8.17 12.06 5.27
CA GLY A 54 -8.61 11.64 6.60
C GLY A 54 -10.14 11.64 6.80
N LEU A 55 -10.89 11.37 5.72
CA LEU A 55 -12.36 11.35 5.74
C LEU A 55 -12.90 10.13 6.51
N TRP A 56 -12.17 9.02 6.53
CA TRP A 56 -12.59 7.77 7.16
C TRP A 56 -11.94 7.60 8.53
N LYS A 57 -12.70 7.89 9.58
CA LYS A 57 -12.22 7.90 10.97
C LYS A 57 -12.39 6.56 11.70
N SER A 58 -13.14 5.62 11.12
CA SER A 58 -13.43 4.31 11.72
C SER A 58 -12.33 3.27 11.49
N ILE A 59 -11.33 3.57 10.66
CA ILE A 59 -10.22 2.67 10.33
C ILE A 59 -8.94 3.26 10.92
N SER A 60 -8.16 2.44 11.62
CA SER A 60 -6.86 2.87 12.14
C SER A 60 -5.80 2.87 11.03
N PRO A 61 -4.92 3.89 10.94
CA PRO A 61 -3.75 3.88 10.06
C PRO A 61 -2.84 2.66 10.23
N ALA A 62 -2.78 2.09 11.44
CA ALA A 62 -2.01 0.89 11.75
C ALA A 62 -2.43 -0.34 10.92
N LEU A 63 -3.65 -0.35 10.37
CA LEU A 63 -4.18 -1.45 9.56
C LEU A 63 -3.83 -1.33 8.06
N LEU A 64 -3.27 -0.20 7.66
CA LEU A 64 -2.97 0.10 6.26
C LEU A 64 -1.68 -0.59 5.81
N CYS A 65 -1.54 -0.75 4.50
CA CYS A 65 -0.35 -1.31 3.88
C CYS A 65 0.35 -0.28 2.99
N CYS A 66 1.69 -0.30 2.94
CA CYS A 66 2.46 0.61 2.11
C CYS A 66 2.08 0.44 0.62
N PRO A 67 1.77 1.54 -0.11
CA PRO A 67 1.46 1.46 -1.54
C PRO A 67 2.75 1.29 -2.37
N LEU A 68 3.29 0.07 -2.31
CA LEU A 68 4.56 -0.30 -2.95
C LEU A 68 4.49 -0.20 -4.47
N ASP A 69 5.45 0.52 -5.05
CA ASP A 69 5.75 0.56 -6.48
C ASP A 69 7.23 0.27 -6.75
N VAL A 70 7.60 0.28 -8.03
CA VAL A 70 8.96 -0.08 -8.47
C VAL A 70 10.02 0.85 -7.89
N HIS A 71 9.73 2.15 -7.76
CA HIS A 71 10.72 3.12 -7.24
C HIS A 71 10.86 2.99 -5.72
N SER A 72 9.74 3.06 -4.99
CA SER A 72 9.71 2.86 -3.54
C SER A 72 10.28 1.49 -3.14
N GLY A 73 10.04 0.44 -3.92
CA GLY A 73 10.61 -0.88 -3.70
C GLY A 73 12.12 -0.94 -3.92
N ARG A 74 12.69 -0.19 -4.87
CA ARG A 74 14.16 -0.08 -5.00
C ARG A 74 14.77 0.63 -3.80
N VAL A 75 14.20 1.77 -3.40
CA VAL A 75 14.67 2.53 -2.25
C VAL A 75 14.60 1.68 -0.98
N ALA A 76 13.46 1.02 -0.73
CA ALA A 76 13.29 0.13 0.41
C ALA A 76 14.35 -0.99 0.46
N ARG A 77 14.70 -1.59 -0.69
CA ARG A 77 15.75 -2.60 -0.78
C ARG A 77 17.14 -2.04 -0.48
N ARG A 78 17.47 -0.86 -1.02
CA ARG A 78 18.75 -0.19 -0.73
C ARG A 78 18.88 0.19 0.74
N LEU A 79 17.76 0.51 1.40
CA LEU A 79 17.70 0.80 2.84
C LEU A 79 17.65 -0.46 3.73
N GLY A 80 17.63 -1.68 3.17
CA GLY A 80 17.51 -2.92 3.93
C GLY A 80 16.13 -3.14 4.59
N LEU A 81 15.11 -2.39 4.15
CA LEU A 81 13.73 -2.52 4.63
C LEU A 81 12.94 -3.59 3.86
N LEU A 82 13.46 -4.05 2.73
CA LEU A 82 12.83 -5.07 1.88
C LEU A 82 13.92 -5.95 1.26
N GLU A 83 13.78 -7.27 1.38
CA GLU A 83 14.69 -8.27 0.80
C GLU A 83 14.07 -8.92 -0.44
N ARG A 84 12.75 -9.11 -0.44
CA ARG A 84 12.04 -9.75 -1.56
C ARG A 84 12.25 -8.99 -2.86
N LYS A 85 12.64 -9.68 -3.92
CA LYS A 85 12.92 -9.08 -5.25
C LYS A 85 11.65 -8.70 -6.03
N GLN A 86 10.57 -9.45 -5.88
CA GLN A 86 9.30 -9.18 -6.57
C GLN A 86 8.47 -8.14 -5.81
N ASP A 87 7.86 -7.20 -6.52
CA ASP A 87 6.93 -6.22 -5.95
C ASP A 87 5.51 -6.82 -5.89
N ASP A 88 5.30 -7.74 -4.94
CA ASP A 88 4.03 -8.46 -4.75
C ASP A 88 3.41 -8.24 -3.36
N ALA A 89 2.28 -8.90 -3.11
CA ALA A 89 1.57 -8.81 -1.83
C ALA A 89 2.45 -9.25 -0.63
N ARG A 90 3.47 -10.10 -0.83
CA ARG A 90 4.38 -10.51 0.24
C ARG A 90 5.40 -9.42 0.52
N ALA A 91 5.95 -8.78 -0.52
CA ALA A 91 6.83 -7.63 -0.36
C ALA A 91 6.13 -6.46 0.35
N VAL A 92 4.85 -6.21 0.03
CA VAL A 92 4.04 -5.20 0.73
C VAL A 92 3.91 -5.52 2.22
N LYS A 93 3.64 -6.79 2.58
CA LYS A 93 3.55 -7.21 3.98
C LYS A 93 4.88 -7.08 4.70
N GLU A 94 5.97 -7.51 4.06
CA GLU A 94 7.32 -7.42 4.59
C GLU A 94 7.71 -5.97 4.88
N LEU A 95 7.60 -5.09 3.87
CA LEU A 95 7.90 -3.67 4.01
C LEU A 95 7.03 -3.02 5.09
N THR A 96 5.71 -3.23 5.05
CA THR A 96 4.80 -2.67 6.05
C THR A 96 5.16 -3.15 7.46
N GLY A 97 5.54 -4.42 7.61
CA GLY A 97 6.01 -4.98 8.88
C GLY A 97 7.28 -4.30 9.39
N LYS A 98 8.27 -4.05 8.53
CA LYS A 98 9.49 -3.31 8.89
C LYS A 98 9.18 -1.86 9.28
N LEU A 99 8.29 -1.19 8.54
CA LEU A 99 7.86 0.18 8.86
C LEU A 99 7.09 0.26 10.18
N ALA A 100 6.32 -0.78 10.53
CA ALA A 100 5.62 -0.87 11.82
C ALA A 100 6.56 -1.00 13.01
N LEU A 101 7.82 -1.43 12.83
CA LEU A 101 8.84 -1.38 13.87
C LEU A 101 9.28 0.06 14.18
N LEU A 102 9.13 0.98 13.21
CA LEU A 102 9.49 2.39 13.37
C LEU A 102 8.33 3.21 13.94
N ASP A 103 7.11 2.95 13.44
CA ASP A 103 5.88 3.50 14.00
C ASP A 103 4.73 2.48 13.84
N PRO A 104 4.31 1.80 14.91
CA PRO A 104 3.23 0.82 14.85
C PRO A 104 1.84 1.46 14.69
N LEU A 105 1.68 2.75 15.04
CA LEU A 105 0.40 3.45 14.94
C LEU A 105 0.14 3.99 13.52
N ASP A 106 1.21 4.35 12.81
CA ASP A 106 1.13 4.86 11.44
C ASP A 106 2.32 4.40 10.55
N PRO A 107 2.42 3.10 10.22
CA PRO A 107 3.54 2.55 9.46
C PRO A 107 3.59 3.07 8.02
N VAL A 108 2.46 3.51 7.48
CA VAL A 108 2.32 3.96 6.08
C VAL A 108 2.73 5.41 5.87
N LYS A 109 3.06 6.16 6.93
CA LYS A 109 3.57 7.54 6.81
C LYS A 109 4.89 7.65 6.06
N TYR A 110 5.69 6.58 6.10
CA TYR A 110 7.01 6.54 5.48
C TYR A 110 6.94 6.36 3.96
N ASP A 111 5.78 6.05 3.39
CA ASP A 111 5.59 5.94 1.95
C ASP A 111 6.05 7.21 1.21
N PHE A 112 5.72 8.39 1.75
CA PHE A 112 6.15 9.66 1.16
C PHE A 112 7.68 9.82 1.15
N ALA A 113 8.36 9.33 2.20
CA ALA A 113 9.83 9.37 2.28
C ALA A 113 10.46 8.37 1.29
N LEU A 114 9.95 7.14 1.21
CA LEU A 114 10.42 6.13 0.26
C LEU A 114 10.26 6.59 -1.19
N PHE A 115 9.15 7.26 -1.50
CA PHE A 115 8.91 7.87 -2.81
C PHE A 115 9.83 9.08 -3.05
N GLY A 116 9.94 9.99 -2.09
CA GLY A 116 10.74 11.21 -2.21
C GLY A 116 12.23 10.94 -2.42
N LEU A 117 12.82 10.02 -1.67
CA LEU A 117 14.23 9.63 -1.83
C LEU A 117 14.54 9.13 -3.25
N GLY A 118 13.63 8.39 -3.86
CA GLY A 118 13.81 7.87 -5.22
C GLY A 118 13.78 8.95 -6.31
N ILE A 119 13.06 10.06 -6.08
CA ILE A 119 12.91 11.14 -7.07
C ILE A 119 13.96 12.23 -6.86
N PHE A 120 14.18 12.66 -5.62
CA PHE A 120 14.95 13.86 -5.33
C PHE A 120 16.43 13.58 -5.08
N GLU A 121 16.77 12.42 -4.50
CA GLU A 121 18.14 12.12 -4.06
C GLU A 121 18.92 11.24 -5.06
N LYS A 122 18.35 10.91 -6.24
CA LYS A 122 18.90 9.90 -7.18
C LYS A 122 19.36 8.61 -6.47
N PHE A 123 18.59 8.22 -5.45
CA PHE A 123 18.81 7.04 -4.63
C PHE A 123 18.42 5.74 -5.33
#